data_AF-A0A0N0T6X6-F1
#
_entry.id   AF-A0A0N0T6X6-F1
#
_cell.length_a   1.000
_cell.length_b   1.000
_cell.length_c   1.000
_cell.angle_alpha   90.00
_cell.angle_beta   90.00
_cell.angle_gamma   90.00
#
_symmetry.space_group_name_H-M   'P 1'
#
loop_
_entity.id
_entity.type
_entity.pdbx_description
1 polymer ?
#
loop_
_entity_poly.entity_id
_entity_poly.type
_entity_poly.pdbx_seq_one_letter_code
_entity_poly.pdbx_strand_id
1 'polypeptide(L)'
;MRTLIGLAVLTAVAGCATALHVERPPGYTAPNKLVSCRADLPGDWKEQLSRTRTEAGSHEQVSVVAANGAADTTLVQTTRNRTTELVLRDHGRRQQVMAVQDGAQLFGVEFDGRWVTFATTPDPGSHDVTVHAWDAREDGAPVRVSGSGVPVLHNGKAAWSDSGEVHLFDLAKKRDTVVGEGKAPAFFGDLLVWTHEGKFRAAGTDRGAAAVPEPLTRATPGEHVASDGRTLAWTQDDTLFAWRAGWPQPRRLAEIESVPKTEGIVFPRVSGDFVSWRSESSYVTDIRSGATMHTTEDDYWLEVHGGALTQRGRNVTASAPLSSLSALRAC
;
A
#
# COMPACT_ATOMS: atom_id res chain seq x y z
N MET A 1 51.46 -25.79 2.49
CA MET A 1 50.72 -25.38 1.28
C MET A 1 49.34 -26.05 1.43
N ARG A 2 48.20 -25.39 1.70
CA ARG A 2 47.61 -24.15 1.12
C ARG A 2 47.74 -24.19 -0.41
N THR A 3 46.70 -24.14 -1.24
CA THR A 3 45.26 -23.85 -1.05
C THR A 3 44.50 -24.57 -2.19
N LEU A 4 43.17 -24.60 -2.36
CA LEU A 4 42.04 -23.77 -1.87
C LEU A 4 40.75 -24.65 -1.89
N ILE A 5 39.73 -24.33 -1.09
CA ILE A 5 38.36 -24.87 -1.27
C ILE A 5 37.49 -23.74 -1.82
N GLY A 6 36.96 -23.91 -3.03
CA GLY A 6 36.06 -22.94 -3.65
C GLY A 6 34.66 -23.04 -3.05
N LEU A 7 34.34 -22.19 -2.06
CA LEU A 7 32.96 -21.96 -1.65
C LEU A 7 32.23 -21.21 -2.78
N ALA A 8 31.32 -21.88 -3.47
CA ALA A 8 30.35 -21.22 -4.33
C ALA A 8 29.32 -20.50 -3.45
N VAL A 9 29.51 -19.20 -3.23
CA VAL A 9 28.52 -18.36 -2.55
C VAL A 9 27.37 -18.11 -3.53
N LEU A 10 26.27 -18.86 -3.35
CA LEU A 10 24.99 -18.56 -3.96
C LEU A 10 24.40 -17.29 -3.33
N THR A 11 24.78 -16.13 -3.87
CA THR A 11 24.07 -14.87 -3.62
C THR A 11 22.66 -14.98 -4.20
N ALA A 12 21.69 -15.26 -3.33
CA ALA A 12 20.28 -15.15 -3.66
C ALA A 12 19.94 -13.67 -3.89
N VAL A 13 19.87 -13.26 -5.16
CA VAL A 13 19.36 -11.94 -5.56
C VAL A 13 17.84 -11.96 -5.38
N ALA A 14 17.38 -11.65 -4.18
CA ALA A 14 15.97 -11.45 -3.87
C ALA A 14 15.51 -10.07 -4.38
N GLY A 15 15.43 -9.93 -5.72
CA GLY A 15 14.83 -8.79 -6.42
C GLY A 15 13.45 -9.15 -6.96
N CYS A 16 12.63 -9.85 -6.16
CA CYS A 16 11.36 -10.43 -6.62
C CYS A 16 10.15 -9.69 -6.04
N ALA A 17 9.81 -8.55 -6.65
CA ALA A 17 8.42 -8.10 -6.68
C ALA A 17 7.61 -9.04 -7.59
N THR A 18 7.47 -10.30 -7.18
CA THR A 18 6.50 -11.20 -7.79
C THR A 18 5.11 -10.63 -7.51
N ALA A 19 4.26 -10.60 -8.53
CA ALA A 19 2.84 -10.27 -8.40
C ALA A 19 2.11 -11.45 -7.70
N LEU A 20 2.48 -11.71 -6.44
CA LEU A 20 1.90 -12.75 -5.62
C LEU A 20 0.47 -12.37 -5.26
N HIS A 21 -0.45 -12.87 -6.07
CA HIS A 21 -1.83 -13.12 -5.69
C HIS A 21 -1.88 -13.81 -4.33
N VAL A 22 -2.20 -13.04 -3.29
CA VAL A 22 -2.78 -13.58 -2.06
C VAL A 22 -4.28 -13.34 -2.15
N GLU A 23 -4.94 -14.05 -3.07
CA GLU A 23 -6.41 -14.05 -3.24
C GLU A 23 -7.13 -14.94 -2.20
N ARG A 24 -6.40 -15.44 -1.22
CA ARG A 24 -6.92 -16.30 -0.15
C ARG A 24 -6.51 -15.70 1.20
N PRO A 25 -7.46 -15.47 2.13
CA PRO A 25 -7.12 -15.36 3.54
C PRO A 25 -6.28 -16.61 3.90
N PRO A 26 -5.09 -16.45 4.53
CA PRO A 26 -4.35 -17.59 5.02
C PRO A 26 -5.20 -18.29 6.09
N GLY A 27 -5.47 -19.59 5.91
CA GLY A 27 -6.21 -20.41 6.87
C GLY A 27 -5.39 -20.75 8.12
N TYR A 28 -4.57 -19.80 8.59
CA TYR A 28 -3.56 -19.99 9.61
C TYR A 28 -3.54 -18.83 10.60
N THR A 29 -3.84 -19.15 11.85
CA THR A 29 -3.81 -18.21 12.98
C THR A 29 -2.56 -18.46 13.82
N ALA A 30 -1.53 -17.64 13.61
CA ALA A 30 -0.38 -17.54 14.53
C ALA A 30 -0.33 -16.17 15.24
N PRO A 31 -1.35 -15.80 16.05
CA PRO A 31 -1.36 -14.55 16.79
C PRO A 31 -0.25 -14.45 17.86
N ASN A 32 0.44 -15.57 18.17
CA ASN A 32 1.39 -15.65 19.27
C ASN A 32 2.77 -15.01 18.98
N LYS A 33 3.10 -14.66 17.73
CA LYS A 33 4.40 -14.05 17.37
C LYS A 33 4.39 -12.51 17.36
N LEU A 34 3.24 -11.88 17.60
CA LEU A 34 3.07 -10.43 17.50
C LEU A 34 3.33 -9.76 18.84
N VAL A 35 4.41 -8.99 18.92
CA VAL A 35 4.75 -8.13 20.06
C VAL A 35 4.10 -6.76 19.84
N SER A 36 2.85 -6.61 20.30
CA SER A 36 2.13 -5.34 20.29
C SER A 36 1.01 -5.32 21.35
N CYS A 37 0.44 -4.15 21.62
CA CYS A 37 -0.84 -4.08 22.33
C CYS A 37 -1.94 -4.67 21.44
N ARG A 38 -2.60 -5.76 21.87
CA ARG A 38 -3.67 -6.39 21.09
C ARG A 38 -5.02 -5.75 21.41
N ALA A 39 -5.76 -5.37 20.37
CA ALA A 39 -7.15 -4.92 20.45
C ALA A 39 -8.09 -5.82 19.62
N ASP A 40 -9.33 -5.96 20.08
CA ASP A 40 -10.42 -6.57 19.32
C ASP A 40 -11.08 -5.55 18.39
N LEU A 41 -11.75 -6.02 17.33
CA LEU A 41 -12.46 -5.18 16.36
C LEU A 41 -13.66 -4.45 17.02
N PRO A 42 -13.62 -3.10 17.15
CA PRO A 42 -14.66 -2.36 17.86
C PRO A 42 -16.05 -2.51 17.24
N GLY A 43 -17.08 -2.49 18.08
CA GLY A 43 -18.47 -2.68 17.65
C GLY A 43 -18.96 -1.63 16.65
N ASP A 44 -18.53 -0.38 16.81
CA ASP A 44 -18.80 0.72 15.87
C ASP A 44 -18.13 0.48 14.51
N TRP A 45 -16.93 -0.11 14.46
CA TRP A 45 -16.29 -0.47 13.19
C TRP A 45 -17.10 -1.54 12.45
N LYS A 46 -17.54 -2.58 13.17
CA LYS A 46 -18.42 -3.62 12.59
C LYS A 46 -19.74 -3.05 12.10
N GLU A 47 -20.31 -2.09 12.84
CA GLU A 47 -21.55 -1.41 12.45
C GLU A 47 -21.37 -0.54 11.20
N GLN A 48 -20.29 0.26 11.09
CA GLN A 48 -20.07 1.09 9.91
C GLN A 48 -19.83 0.25 8.65
N LEU A 49 -19.02 -0.81 8.75
CA LEU A 49 -18.77 -1.73 7.63
C LEU A 49 -20.04 -2.51 7.22
N SER A 50 -20.91 -2.89 8.16
CA SER A 50 -22.15 -3.61 7.82
C SER A 50 -23.14 -2.74 7.03
N ARG A 51 -23.14 -1.41 7.24
CA ARG A 51 -24.01 -0.45 6.54
C ARG A 51 -23.66 -0.24 5.07
N THR A 52 -22.39 -0.39 4.69
CA THR A 52 -21.91 -0.19 3.31
C THR A 52 -21.57 -1.50 2.59
N ARG A 53 -21.78 -2.64 3.26
CA ARG A 53 -21.54 -3.98 2.73
C ARG A 53 -22.31 -4.22 1.43
N THR A 54 -21.57 -4.48 0.36
CA THR A 54 -22.07 -4.94 -0.93
C THR A 54 -21.62 -6.39 -1.14
N GLU A 55 -22.54 -7.25 -1.57
CA GLU A 55 -22.25 -8.63 -1.92
C GLU A 55 -22.35 -8.83 -3.44
N ALA A 56 -21.41 -9.61 -3.98
CA ALA A 56 -21.29 -9.94 -5.39
C ALA A 56 -21.82 -11.36 -5.66
N GLY A 57 -22.05 -11.67 -6.94
CA GLY A 57 -22.43 -13.03 -7.34
C GLY A 57 -21.34 -14.06 -7.01
N SER A 58 -21.71 -15.32 -6.83
CA SER A 58 -20.78 -16.41 -6.46
C SER A 58 -19.63 -16.71 -7.45
N HIS A 59 -19.62 -16.03 -8.59
CA HIS A 59 -18.64 -16.14 -9.69
C HIS A 59 -17.92 -14.80 -9.96
N GLU A 60 -18.05 -13.83 -9.06
CA GLU A 60 -17.50 -12.48 -9.17
C GLU A 60 -16.75 -12.14 -7.88
N GLN A 61 -15.46 -11.83 -7.99
CA GLN A 61 -14.70 -11.28 -6.89
C GLN A 61 -14.79 -9.76 -6.92
N VAL A 62 -14.95 -9.12 -5.76
CA VAL A 62 -15.09 -7.67 -5.64
C VAL A 62 -14.29 -7.15 -4.45
N SER A 63 -13.43 -6.15 -4.70
CA SER A 63 -12.65 -5.46 -3.68
C SER A 63 -12.69 -3.96 -3.91
N VAL A 64 -13.01 -3.16 -2.89
CA VAL A 64 -12.51 -1.78 -2.85
C VAL A 64 -10.96 -1.85 -2.82
N VAL A 65 -10.31 -1.03 -3.63
CA VAL A 65 -8.85 -0.98 -3.79
C VAL A 65 -8.27 0.42 -3.66
N ALA A 66 -9.12 1.46 -3.65
CA ALA A 66 -8.81 2.78 -3.13
C ALA A 66 -10.12 3.51 -2.75
N ALA A 67 -10.04 4.57 -1.96
CA ALA A 67 -11.17 5.40 -1.56
C ALA A 67 -10.72 6.85 -1.32
N ASN A 68 -11.66 7.80 -1.31
CA ASN A 68 -11.39 9.15 -0.81
C ASN A 68 -11.62 9.24 0.72
N GLY A 69 -11.34 10.41 1.30
CA GLY A 69 -11.43 10.63 2.75
C GLY A 69 -12.83 10.54 3.37
N ALA A 70 -13.88 10.61 2.56
CA ALA A 70 -15.27 10.45 2.99
C ALA A 70 -15.82 9.02 2.75
N ALA A 71 -15.06 8.18 2.03
CA ALA A 71 -15.46 6.84 1.57
C ALA A 71 -16.73 6.81 0.68
N ASP A 72 -17.17 7.96 0.15
CA ASP A 72 -18.31 8.12 -0.77
C ASP A 72 -17.89 7.97 -2.25
N THR A 73 -16.63 8.26 -2.56
CA THR A 73 -15.96 7.88 -3.81
C THR A 73 -15.00 6.72 -3.56
N THR A 74 -15.19 5.59 -4.26
CA THR A 74 -14.37 4.38 -4.14
C THR A 74 -13.93 3.86 -5.51
N LEU A 75 -12.73 3.29 -5.57
CA LEU A 75 -12.27 2.47 -6.70
C LEU A 75 -12.49 1.01 -6.32
N VAL A 76 -13.23 0.30 -7.16
CA VAL A 76 -13.58 -1.10 -6.97
C VAL A 76 -13.00 -1.93 -8.11
N GLN A 77 -12.19 -2.92 -7.75
CA GLN A 77 -11.71 -3.96 -8.64
C GLN A 77 -12.72 -5.10 -8.65
N THR A 78 -13.21 -5.49 -9.83
CA THR A 78 -14.16 -6.60 -10.00
C THR A 78 -13.61 -7.62 -10.98
N THR A 79 -13.45 -8.88 -10.56
CA THR A 79 -12.92 -9.97 -11.39
C THR A 79 -14.00 -10.99 -11.69
N ARG A 80 -14.29 -11.21 -12.97
CA ARG A 80 -15.26 -12.20 -13.46
C ARG A 80 -14.81 -12.78 -14.80
N ASN A 81 -14.86 -14.10 -14.97
CA ASN A 81 -14.53 -14.78 -16.23
C ASN A 81 -13.16 -14.35 -16.83
N ARG A 82 -12.09 -14.29 -16.02
CA ARG A 82 -10.75 -13.79 -16.40
C ARG A 82 -10.68 -12.32 -16.87
N THR A 83 -11.77 -11.57 -16.77
CA THR A 83 -11.78 -10.12 -16.95
C THR A 83 -11.70 -9.45 -15.58
N THR A 84 -10.77 -8.50 -15.43
CA THR A 84 -10.64 -7.65 -14.25
C THR A 84 -10.97 -6.21 -14.66
N GLU A 85 -12.04 -5.65 -14.11
CA GLU A 85 -12.39 -4.24 -14.29
C GLU A 85 -11.94 -3.41 -13.09
N LEU A 86 -11.46 -2.20 -13.33
CA LEU A 86 -11.32 -1.14 -12.33
C LEU A 86 -12.45 -0.13 -12.54
N VAL A 87 -13.23 0.13 -11.50
CA VAL A 87 -14.47 0.90 -11.57
C VAL A 87 -14.48 1.97 -10.50
N LEU A 88 -14.64 3.23 -10.92
CA LEU A 88 -14.98 4.33 -10.02
C LEU A 88 -16.47 4.23 -9.66
N ARG A 89 -16.76 4.22 -8.37
CA ARG A 89 -18.10 4.41 -7.81
C ARG A 89 -18.10 5.74 -7.07
N ASP A 90 -18.96 6.66 -7.49
CA ASP A 90 -19.06 8.00 -6.91
C ASP A 90 -20.53 8.41 -6.80
N HIS A 91 -21.05 8.55 -5.58
CA HIS A 91 -22.44 9.01 -5.35
C HIS A 91 -23.52 8.25 -6.19
N GLY A 92 -23.32 6.95 -6.42
CA GLY A 92 -24.19 6.11 -7.25
C GLY A 92 -23.89 6.12 -8.75
N ARG A 93 -23.01 7.01 -9.24
CA ARG A 93 -22.40 6.92 -10.56
C ARG A 93 -21.43 5.73 -10.61
N ARG A 94 -21.52 4.89 -11.63
CA ARG A 94 -20.53 3.86 -11.97
C ARG A 94 -19.80 4.28 -13.24
N GLN A 95 -18.47 4.36 -13.19
CA GLN A 95 -17.63 4.62 -14.34
C GLN A 95 -16.52 3.59 -14.42
N GLN A 96 -16.43 2.90 -15.56
CA GLN A 96 -15.33 1.97 -15.82
C GLN A 96 -14.08 2.80 -16.16
N VAL A 97 -13.01 2.59 -15.39
CA VAL A 97 -11.71 3.25 -15.57
C VAL A 97 -10.84 2.43 -16.52
N MET A 98 -10.78 1.12 -16.29
CA MET A 98 -9.96 0.18 -17.06
C MET A 98 -10.63 -1.19 -17.06
N ALA A 99 -10.37 -2.00 -18.08
CA ALA A 99 -10.56 -3.44 -18.02
C ALA A 99 -9.40 -4.16 -18.68
N VAL A 100 -8.98 -5.27 -18.07
CA VAL A 100 -7.94 -6.17 -18.58
C VAL A 100 -8.52 -7.58 -18.68
N GLN A 101 -8.11 -8.34 -19.70
CA GLN A 101 -8.72 -9.62 -20.08
C GLN A 101 -7.71 -10.76 -20.11
N ASP A 102 -8.17 -11.99 -20.33
CA ASP A 102 -7.37 -13.20 -20.51
C ASP A 102 -6.42 -13.57 -19.36
N GLY A 103 -6.56 -12.94 -18.19
CA GLY A 103 -5.68 -13.14 -17.03
C GLY A 103 -4.59 -12.07 -16.88
N ALA A 104 -4.57 -11.05 -17.73
CA ALA A 104 -3.86 -9.80 -17.45
C ALA A 104 -4.29 -9.24 -16.09
N GLN A 105 -3.34 -8.65 -15.35
CA GLN A 105 -3.56 -8.19 -13.99
C GLN A 105 -3.69 -6.68 -13.91
N LEU A 106 -4.37 -6.22 -12.86
CA LEU A 106 -4.43 -4.83 -12.44
C LEU A 106 -4.15 -4.77 -10.93
N PHE A 107 -3.22 -3.91 -10.53
CA PHE A 107 -2.72 -3.78 -9.15
C PHE A 107 -2.12 -2.39 -8.90
N GLY A 108 -1.67 -2.13 -7.67
CA GLY A 108 -1.01 -0.87 -7.33
C GLY A 108 -1.91 0.36 -7.52
N VAL A 109 -3.20 0.21 -7.23
CA VAL A 109 -4.18 1.29 -7.36
C VAL A 109 -3.99 2.28 -6.21
N GLU A 110 -3.78 3.55 -6.55
CA GLU A 110 -3.69 4.66 -5.61
C GLU A 110 -4.64 5.78 -6.09
N PHE A 111 -5.27 6.51 -5.16
CA PHE A 111 -6.25 7.56 -5.46
C PHE A 111 -6.08 8.74 -4.50
N ASP A 112 -5.89 9.96 -5.03
CA ASP A 112 -5.72 11.19 -4.22
C ASP A 112 -7.01 12.03 -4.11
N GLY A 113 -8.15 11.50 -4.55
CA GLY A 113 -9.42 12.23 -4.66
C GLY A 113 -9.62 12.95 -6.00
N ARG A 114 -8.62 12.95 -6.89
CA ARG A 114 -8.75 13.37 -8.30
C ARG A 114 -8.10 12.36 -9.23
N TRP A 115 -6.82 12.13 -9.07
CA TRP A 115 -6.04 11.24 -9.92
C TRP A 115 -6.11 9.83 -9.38
N VAL A 116 -6.18 8.86 -10.28
CA VAL A 116 -5.96 7.44 -10.00
C VAL A 116 -4.70 7.03 -10.73
N THR A 117 -3.78 6.36 -10.05
CA THR A 117 -2.68 5.64 -10.71
C THR A 117 -2.83 4.15 -10.46
N PHE A 118 -2.46 3.32 -11.43
CA PHE A 118 -2.48 1.87 -11.31
C PHE A 118 -1.47 1.23 -12.26
N ALA A 119 -1.14 -0.03 -12.02
CA ALA A 119 -0.24 -0.83 -12.84
C ALA A 119 -0.99 -2.02 -13.46
N THR A 120 -0.56 -2.42 -14.66
CA THR A 120 -1.08 -3.59 -15.38
C THR A 120 0.04 -4.46 -15.93
N THR A 121 -0.11 -5.78 -15.90
CA THR A 121 0.73 -6.75 -16.65
C THR A 121 -0.12 -7.55 -17.64
N PRO A 122 0.46 -8.03 -18.76
CA PRO A 122 -0.28 -8.81 -19.76
C PRO A 122 -0.72 -10.21 -19.25
N ASP A 123 -0.02 -10.76 -18.26
CA ASP A 123 -0.35 -12.02 -17.60
C ASP A 123 0.26 -12.10 -16.18
N PRO A 124 -0.11 -13.09 -15.34
CA PRO A 124 0.35 -13.19 -13.96
C PRO A 124 1.85 -13.50 -13.74
N GLY A 125 2.54 -14.00 -14.76
CA GLY A 125 3.97 -14.30 -14.73
C GLY A 125 4.84 -13.23 -15.38
N SER A 126 4.24 -12.25 -16.07
CA SER A 126 4.97 -11.22 -16.79
C SER A 126 5.58 -10.17 -15.87
N HIS A 127 6.82 -9.79 -16.19
CA HIS A 127 7.51 -8.65 -15.60
C HIS A 127 7.27 -7.34 -16.39
N ASP A 128 6.52 -7.39 -17.49
CA ASP A 128 6.18 -6.23 -18.33
C ASP A 128 5.06 -5.41 -17.69
N VAL A 129 5.41 -4.71 -16.61
CA VAL A 129 4.51 -3.79 -15.92
C VAL A 129 4.36 -2.52 -16.75
N THR A 130 3.12 -2.05 -16.89
CA THR A 130 2.80 -0.73 -17.44
C THR A 130 2.04 0.08 -16.41
N VAL A 131 2.58 1.26 -16.06
CA VAL A 131 1.91 2.25 -15.21
C VAL A 131 0.94 3.09 -16.03
N HIS A 132 -0.22 3.38 -15.44
CA HIS A 132 -1.24 4.27 -16.00
C HIS A 132 -1.64 5.33 -14.97
N ALA A 133 -2.10 6.47 -15.46
CA ALA A 133 -2.75 7.51 -14.67
C ALA A 133 -4.07 7.94 -15.32
N TRP A 134 -5.04 8.35 -14.51
CA TRP A 134 -6.37 8.75 -14.96
C TRP A 134 -6.88 9.91 -14.10
N ASP A 135 -7.47 10.94 -14.72
CA ASP A 135 -8.11 12.04 -13.99
C ASP A 135 -9.60 11.72 -13.84
N ALA A 136 -10.07 11.47 -12.62
CA ALA A 136 -11.46 11.12 -12.35
C ALA A 136 -12.48 12.24 -12.67
N ARG A 137 -11.99 13.43 -13.04
CA ARG A 137 -12.81 14.57 -13.49
C ARG A 137 -13.01 14.59 -15.01
N GLU A 138 -12.26 13.79 -15.76
CA GLU A 138 -12.35 13.71 -17.23
C GLU A 138 -12.86 12.33 -17.64
N ASP A 139 -13.80 12.27 -18.59
CA ASP A 139 -14.31 11.00 -19.15
C ASP A 139 -13.32 10.36 -20.15
N GLY A 140 -12.03 10.74 -20.09
CA GLY A 140 -10.97 10.21 -20.94
C GLY A 140 -10.51 8.82 -20.52
N ALA A 141 -9.85 8.11 -21.43
CA ALA A 141 -9.16 6.86 -21.10
C ALA A 141 -7.92 7.12 -20.22
N PRO A 142 -7.51 6.16 -19.36
CA PRO A 142 -6.23 6.22 -18.67
C PRO A 142 -5.07 6.43 -19.64
N VAL A 143 -4.13 7.31 -19.27
CA VAL A 143 -2.91 7.55 -20.03
C VAL A 143 -1.77 6.70 -19.48
N ARG A 144 -1.03 6.03 -20.37
CA ARG A 144 0.20 5.34 -20.00
C ARG A 144 1.21 6.35 -19.47
N VAL A 145 1.79 6.06 -18.32
CA VAL A 145 2.98 6.72 -17.77
C VAL A 145 4.19 5.82 -18.05
N SER A 146 5.39 6.40 -18.12
CA SER A 146 6.65 5.63 -18.12
C SER A 146 6.75 4.78 -16.85
N GLY A 147 7.55 3.71 -16.89
CA GLY A 147 7.90 2.94 -15.70
C GLY A 147 7.38 1.49 -15.66
N SER A 148 8.14 0.66 -14.95
CA SER A 148 7.81 -0.73 -14.55
C SER A 148 7.45 -0.89 -13.06
N GLY A 149 7.56 0.17 -12.26
CA GLY A 149 7.33 0.13 -10.81
C GLY A 149 5.87 0.23 -10.39
N VAL A 150 5.57 -0.18 -9.15
CA VAL A 150 4.28 0.17 -8.50
C VAL A 150 4.28 1.68 -8.22
N PRO A 151 3.29 2.44 -8.72
CA PRO A 151 3.21 3.87 -8.48
C PRO A 151 2.73 4.16 -7.05
N VAL A 152 3.24 5.25 -6.48
CA VAL A 152 2.61 5.99 -5.37
C VAL A 152 2.10 7.34 -5.89
N LEU A 153 1.07 7.89 -5.26
CA LEU A 153 0.38 9.10 -5.73
C LEU A 153 0.12 10.08 -4.58
N HIS A 154 0.40 11.36 -4.80
CA HIS A 154 0.00 12.43 -3.89
C HIS A 154 -0.15 13.77 -4.63
N ASN A 155 -1.25 14.49 -4.40
CA ASN A 155 -1.50 15.84 -4.91
C ASN A 155 -1.20 16.03 -6.42
N GLY A 156 -1.64 15.10 -7.26
CA GLY A 156 -1.42 15.14 -8.71
C GLY A 156 0.02 14.87 -9.16
N LYS A 157 0.83 14.25 -8.30
CA LYS A 157 2.19 13.78 -8.62
C LYS A 157 2.29 12.29 -8.36
N ALA A 158 2.75 11.54 -9.35
CA ALA A 158 3.05 10.12 -9.22
C ALA A 158 4.55 9.91 -9.03
N ALA A 159 4.95 8.86 -8.33
CA ALA A 159 6.34 8.43 -8.25
C ALA A 159 6.45 6.91 -8.27
N TRP A 160 7.51 6.38 -8.85
CA TRP A 160 7.82 4.95 -8.89
C TRP A 160 9.33 4.74 -8.91
N SER A 161 9.76 3.50 -8.74
CA SER A 161 11.13 3.08 -9.01
C SER A 161 11.15 2.20 -10.26
N ASP A 162 12.04 2.48 -11.20
CA ASP A 162 12.28 1.66 -12.39
C ASP A 162 13.78 1.49 -12.55
N SER A 163 14.25 0.27 -12.76
CA SER A 163 15.66 -0.04 -13.04
C SER A 163 16.68 0.50 -12.01
N GLY A 164 16.23 0.82 -10.80
CA GLY A 164 17.05 1.42 -9.73
C GLY A 164 17.05 2.95 -9.68
N GLU A 165 16.36 3.63 -10.59
CA GLU A 165 16.10 5.07 -10.58
C GLU A 165 14.73 5.36 -9.95
N VAL A 166 14.61 6.48 -9.24
CA VAL A 166 13.34 6.98 -8.69
C VAL A 166 12.84 8.12 -9.57
N HIS A 167 11.65 7.94 -10.11
CA HIS A 167 10.97 8.89 -10.98
C HIS A 167 9.94 9.71 -10.20
N LEU A 168 9.79 10.97 -10.57
CA LEU A 168 8.71 11.87 -10.14
C LEU A 168 8.01 12.43 -11.39
N PHE A 169 6.73 12.11 -11.53
CA PHE A 169 5.91 12.54 -12.65
C PHE A 169 4.84 13.53 -12.20
N ASP A 170 4.90 14.74 -12.77
CA ASP A 170 3.87 15.76 -12.59
C ASP A 170 2.73 15.49 -13.59
N LEU A 171 1.56 15.02 -13.11
CA LEU A 171 0.45 14.57 -13.96
C LEU A 171 -0.18 15.73 -14.75
N ALA A 172 -0.23 16.93 -14.14
CA ALA A 172 -0.76 18.13 -14.79
C ALA A 172 0.17 18.65 -15.90
N LYS A 173 1.50 18.61 -15.67
CA LYS A 173 2.51 19.02 -16.66
C LYS A 173 2.90 17.90 -17.63
N LYS A 174 2.45 16.67 -17.38
CA LYS A 174 2.81 15.43 -18.12
C LYS A 174 4.33 15.25 -18.25
N ARG A 175 5.06 15.49 -17.16
CA ARG A 175 6.53 15.57 -17.13
C ARG A 175 7.12 14.60 -16.13
N ASP A 176 7.90 13.65 -16.65
CA ASP A 176 8.79 12.76 -15.88
C ASP A 176 10.08 13.51 -15.47
N THR A 177 10.70 13.09 -14.38
CA THR A 177 12.00 13.56 -13.88
C THR A 177 12.57 12.51 -12.92
N VAL A 178 13.74 11.95 -13.24
CA VAL A 178 14.52 11.15 -12.30
C VAL A 178 15.04 12.07 -11.19
N VAL A 179 14.75 11.73 -9.92
CA VAL A 179 15.17 12.51 -8.74
C VAL A 179 16.40 11.94 -8.04
N GLY A 180 16.78 10.70 -8.37
CA GLY A 180 17.97 10.02 -7.86
C GLY A 180 17.83 8.50 -7.89
N GLU A 181 18.88 7.80 -7.50
CA GLU A 181 18.89 6.33 -7.41
C GLU A 181 18.18 5.84 -6.14
N GLY A 182 17.51 4.69 -6.22
CA GLY A 182 16.88 3.99 -5.10
C GLY A 182 15.55 3.32 -5.42
N LYS A 183 14.82 2.93 -4.36
CA LYS A 183 13.54 2.20 -4.42
C LYS A 183 12.55 2.67 -3.36
N ALA A 184 11.34 2.09 -3.37
CA ALA A 184 10.27 2.38 -2.41
C ALA A 184 9.98 3.89 -2.19
N PRO A 185 9.65 4.65 -3.26
CA PRO A 185 9.22 6.04 -3.11
C PRO A 185 7.94 6.16 -2.28
N ALA A 186 7.85 7.23 -1.50
CA ALA A 186 6.67 7.64 -0.76
C ALA A 186 6.61 9.16 -0.61
N PHE A 187 5.42 9.75 -0.67
CA PHE A 187 5.25 11.20 -0.50
C PHE A 187 5.11 11.59 0.98
N PHE A 188 5.69 12.71 1.39
CA PHE A 188 5.57 13.27 2.73
C PHE A 188 5.48 14.79 2.65
N GLY A 189 4.26 15.31 2.59
CA GLY A 189 3.95 16.68 2.21
C GLY A 189 4.54 17.00 0.83
N ASP A 190 5.28 18.10 0.76
CA ASP A 190 5.97 18.54 -0.45
C ASP A 190 7.31 17.82 -0.69
N LEU A 191 7.59 16.73 0.03
CA LEU A 191 8.76 15.88 -0.19
C LEU A 191 8.37 14.56 -0.86
N LEU A 192 9.20 14.12 -1.81
CA LEU A 192 9.32 12.72 -2.18
C LEU A 192 10.47 12.13 -1.37
N VAL A 193 10.20 11.10 -0.58
CA VAL A 193 11.23 10.30 0.12
C VAL A 193 11.35 8.93 -0.52
N TRP A 194 12.53 8.32 -0.46
CA TRP A 194 12.78 6.97 -0.99
C TRP A 194 13.94 6.31 -0.25
N THR A 195 14.16 5.01 -0.48
CA THR A 195 15.25 4.25 0.14
C THR A 195 16.41 4.03 -0.84
N HIS A 196 17.63 4.26 -0.38
CA HIS A 196 18.87 4.01 -1.12
C HIS A 196 19.97 3.62 -0.12
N GLU A 197 20.69 2.52 -0.38
CA GLU A 197 21.72 1.98 0.52
C GLU A 197 21.24 1.83 1.99
N GLY A 198 20.01 1.38 2.20
CA GLY A 198 19.42 1.20 3.54
C GLY A 198 19.20 2.50 4.32
N LYS A 199 19.13 3.66 3.64
CA LYS A 199 18.87 4.98 4.23
C LYS A 199 17.77 5.70 3.47
N PHE A 200 17.07 6.60 4.16
CA PHE A 200 16.19 7.54 3.48
C PHE A 200 16.99 8.58 2.67
N ARG A 201 16.40 8.97 1.54
CA ARG A 201 16.75 10.11 0.69
C ARG A 201 15.50 10.98 0.50
N ALA A 202 15.68 12.24 0.09
CA ALA A 202 14.57 13.17 -0.10
C ALA A 202 14.83 14.17 -1.24
N ALA A 203 13.76 14.58 -1.91
CA ALA A 203 13.72 15.70 -2.86
C ALA A 203 12.41 16.46 -2.69
N GLY A 204 12.41 17.77 -2.95
CA GLY A 204 11.21 18.59 -2.98
C GLY A 204 10.45 18.37 -4.28
N THR A 205 9.15 18.09 -4.18
CA THR A 205 8.30 17.72 -5.33
C THR A 205 8.07 18.86 -6.35
N ASP A 206 8.38 20.09 -5.97
CA ASP A 206 8.43 21.28 -6.82
C ASP A 206 9.78 22.03 -6.77
N ARG A 207 10.70 21.68 -5.86
CA ARG A 207 11.87 22.51 -5.50
C ARG A 207 13.19 21.74 -5.35
N GLY A 208 13.49 20.83 -6.27
CA GLY A 208 14.82 20.23 -6.40
C GLY A 208 15.28 19.45 -5.16
N ALA A 209 16.57 19.52 -4.80
CA ALA A 209 17.12 18.80 -3.66
C ALA A 209 16.50 19.28 -2.33
N ALA A 210 16.18 18.33 -1.43
CA ALA A 210 15.67 18.61 -0.10
C ALA A 210 16.43 17.81 0.97
N ALA A 211 16.43 18.30 2.20
CA ALA A 211 16.99 17.58 3.33
C ALA A 211 16.01 16.51 3.83
N VAL A 212 16.53 15.32 4.16
CA VAL A 212 15.79 14.30 4.92
C VAL A 212 15.52 14.85 6.33
N PRO A 213 14.27 14.83 6.84
CA PRO A 213 13.97 15.23 8.22
C PRO A 213 14.85 14.49 9.24
N GLU A 214 15.38 15.21 10.25
CA GLU A 214 16.35 14.65 11.20
C GLU A 214 15.94 13.28 11.79
N PRO A 215 14.69 13.06 12.25
CA PRO A 215 14.27 11.77 12.81
C PRO A 215 14.37 10.60 11.82
N LEU A 216 14.35 10.86 10.52
CA LEU A 216 14.49 9.86 9.45
C LEU A 216 15.95 9.65 9.02
N THR A 217 16.87 10.57 9.34
CA THR A 217 18.30 10.41 9.00
C THR A 217 18.98 9.26 9.76
N ARG A 218 18.41 8.87 10.92
CA ARG A 218 18.86 7.77 11.78
C ARG A 218 18.11 6.45 11.53
N ALA A 219 17.08 6.45 10.70
CA ALA A 219 16.33 5.24 10.36
C ALA A 219 17.05 4.41 9.30
N THR A 220 16.94 3.09 9.37
CA THR A 220 17.46 2.15 8.37
C THR A 220 16.31 1.39 7.74
N PRO A 221 15.53 2.02 6.85
CA PRO A 221 14.33 1.41 6.27
C PRO A 221 14.67 0.20 5.39
N GLY A 222 13.86 -0.84 5.55
CA GLY A 222 13.82 -2.01 4.67
C GLY A 222 13.10 -1.71 3.35
N GLU A 223 12.56 -2.75 2.73
CA GLU A 223 11.97 -2.66 1.39
C GLU A 223 10.57 -2.05 1.37
N HIS A 224 9.91 -1.97 2.52
CA HIS A 224 8.53 -1.56 2.63
C HIS A 224 8.40 -0.19 3.30
N VAL A 225 7.98 0.79 2.52
CA VAL A 225 7.67 2.17 2.94
C VAL A 225 6.30 2.54 2.38
N ALA A 226 5.49 3.24 3.16
CA ALA A 226 4.18 3.73 2.77
C ALA A 226 3.88 5.08 3.44
N SER A 227 2.96 5.86 2.86
CA SER A 227 2.57 7.16 3.41
C SER A 227 1.19 7.61 2.94
N ASP A 228 0.51 8.39 3.78
CA ASP A 228 -0.70 9.16 3.42
C ASP A 228 -0.37 10.63 3.07
N GLY A 229 0.92 10.94 2.87
CA GLY A 229 1.43 12.31 2.72
C GLY A 229 1.62 13.05 4.05
N ARG A 230 1.05 12.57 5.17
CA ARG A 230 1.16 13.20 6.50
C ARG A 230 1.97 12.36 7.49
N THR A 231 1.97 11.05 7.30
CA THR A 231 2.60 10.03 8.15
C THR A 231 3.32 9.04 7.26
N LEU A 232 4.62 8.87 7.46
CA LEU A 232 5.39 7.76 6.90
C LEU A 232 5.28 6.56 7.83
N ALA A 233 5.13 5.36 7.26
CA ALA A 233 5.39 4.11 7.93
C ALA A 233 6.39 3.29 7.13
N TRP A 234 7.27 2.56 7.82
CA TRP A 234 8.26 1.70 7.19
C TRP A 234 8.56 0.50 8.08
N THR A 235 9.12 -0.53 7.47
CA THR A 235 9.65 -1.68 8.21
C THR A 235 11.16 -1.57 8.37
N GLN A 236 11.67 -2.01 9.50
CA GLN A 236 13.09 -2.08 9.84
C GLN A 236 13.24 -3.22 10.84
N ASP A 237 14.09 -4.21 10.56
CA ASP A 237 14.42 -5.32 11.48
C ASP A 237 13.16 -5.98 12.11
N ASP A 238 12.26 -6.51 11.26
CA ASP A 238 10.95 -7.10 11.60
C ASP A 238 10.00 -6.22 12.44
N THR A 239 10.32 -4.93 12.54
CA THR A 239 9.59 -3.93 13.31
C THR A 239 8.94 -2.90 12.39
N LEU A 240 7.65 -2.61 12.63
CA LEU A 240 6.92 -1.52 11.97
C LEU A 240 7.12 -0.22 12.74
N PHE A 241 7.61 0.79 12.05
CA PHE A 241 7.73 2.15 12.55
C PHE A 241 6.76 3.08 11.84
N ALA A 242 6.38 4.16 12.53
CA ALA A 242 5.76 5.31 11.89
C ALA A 242 6.28 6.65 12.44
N TRP A 243 6.25 7.67 11.61
CA TRP A 243 6.61 9.04 11.95
C TRP A 243 5.78 10.07 11.18
N ARG A 244 5.48 11.19 11.81
CA ARG A 244 4.79 12.34 11.22
C ARG A 244 5.38 13.64 11.75
N ALA A 245 5.16 14.74 11.03
CA ALA A 245 5.69 16.04 11.42
C ALA A 245 5.22 16.42 12.83
N GLY A 246 6.13 17.01 13.62
CA GLY A 246 5.89 17.34 15.03
C GLY A 246 6.16 16.21 16.03
N TRP A 247 6.48 14.99 15.59
CA TRP A 247 6.98 13.94 16.48
C TRP A 247 8.50 14.03 16.64
N PRO A 248 9.05 14.00 17.87
CA PRO A 248 10.48 14.16 18.10
C PRO A 248 11.32 12.95 17.64
N GLN A 249 10.70 11.78 17.49
CA GLN A 249 11.33 10.55 17.03
C GLN A 249 10.28 9.62 16.39
N PRO A 250 10.69 8.65 15.56
CA PRO A 250 9.82 7.56 15.11
C PRO A 250 9.21 6.80 16.29
N ARG A 251 7.99 6.29 16.13
CA ARG A 251 7.39 5.34 17.07
C ARG A 251 7.45 3.93 16.49
N ARG A 252 7.86 2.96 17.31
CA ARG A 252 7.57 1.54 17.06
C ARG A 252 6.06 1.32 17.23
N LEU A 253 5.43 0.65 16.26
CA LEU A 253 4.01 0.34 16.24
C LEU A 253 3.74 -1.14 16.54
N ALA A 254 4.49 -2.03 15.89
CA ALA A 254 4.37 -3.47 16.03
C ALA A 254 5.72 -4.13 15.73
N GLU A 255 5.95 -5.32 16.26
CA GLU A 255 7.15 -6.13 16.05
C GLU A 255 6.74 -7.60 15.98
N ILE A 256 7.42 -8.38 15.13
CA ILE A 256 7.20 -9.82 15.02
C ILE A 256 8.43 -10.57 15.51
N GLU A 257 8.22 -11.60 16.32
CA GLU A 257 9.30 -12.47 16.77
C GLU A 257 10.01 -13.13 15.56
N SER A 258 11.30 -12.87 15.42
CA SER A 258 12.13 -13.37 14.30
C SER A 258 12.41 -14.87 14.35
N VAL A 259 12.00 -15.57 15.42
CA VAL A 259 12.18 -17.01 15.62
C VAL A 259 10.87 -17.66 16.07
N PRO A 260 10.36 -18.70 15.36
CA PRO A 260 10.84 -19.22 14.09
C PRO A 260 10.49 -18.28 12.93
N LYS A 261 11.41 -18.18 11.96
CA LYS A 261 11.36 -17.31 10.78
C LYS A 261 9.94 -17.13 10.22
N THR A 262 9.52 -15.89 10.07
CA THR A 262 8.24 -15.46 9.51
C THR A 262 8.43 -14.85 8.12
N GLU A 263 7.34 -14.41 7.50
CA GLU A 263 7.37 -13.49 6.35
C GLU A 263 7.88 -12.07 6.71
N GLY A 264 8.11 -11.77 7.98
CA GLY A 264 8.38 -10.41 8.47
C GLY A 264 7.13 -9.52 8.39
N ILE A 265 7.28 -8.22 8.58
CA ILE A 265 6.21 -7.25 8.30
C ILE A 265 6.35 -6.78 6.85
N VAL A 266 5.25 -6.89 6.09
CA VAL A 266 5.18 -6.59 4.65
C VAL A 266 3.96 -5.73 4.30
N PHE A 267 4.03 -5.04 3.16
CA PHE A 267 2.94 -4.25 2.58
C PHE A 267 2.18 -3.32 3.54
N PRO A 268 2.86 -2.42 4.29
CA PRO A 268 2.19 -1.36 5.02
C PRO A 268 1.41 -0.46 4.06
N ARG A 269 0.27 0.03 4.53
CA ARG A 269 -0.58 1.05 3.92
C ARG A 269 -0.93 2.02 5.04
N VAL A 270 -0.69 3.31 4.82
CA VAL A 270 -0.94 4.35 5.84
C VAL A 270 -2.12 5.19 5.40
N SER A 271 -3.01 5.50 6.32
CA SER A 271 -4.13 6.39 6.06
C SER A 271 -4.63 6.98 7.37
N GLY A 272 -4.52 8.30 7.52
CA GLY A 272 -4.97 8.98 8.73
C GLY A 272 -4.14 8.54 9.94
N ASP A 273 -4.81 7.97 10.94
CA ASP A 273 -4.18 7.51 12.18
C ASP A 273 -4.01 5.99 12.24
N PHE A 274 -4.13 5.29 11.10
CA PHE A 274 -4.05 3.84 11.04
C PHE A 274 -3.02 3.38 10.00
N VAL A 275 -2.36 2.25 10.29
CA VAL A 275 -1.56 1.50 9.31
C VAL A 275 -2.16 0.10 9.20
N SER A 276 -2.60 -0.29 8.00
CA SER A 276 -2.84 -1.72 7.73
C SER A 276 -1.57 -2.34 7.17
N TRP A 277 -1.24 -3.55 7.59
CA TRP A 277 -0.01 -4.24 7.20
C TRP A 277 -0.21 -5.76 7.27
N ARG A 278 0.73 -6.51 6.70
CA ARG A 278 0.64 -7.97 6.58
C ARG A 278 1.89 -8.69 7.08
N SER A 279 1.69 -9.95 7.40
CA SER A 279 2.69 -10.99 7.67
C SER A 279 1.98 -12.34 7.42
N GLU A 280 2.18 -13.31 8.31
CA GLU A 280 1.36 -14.54 8.46
C GLU A 280 -0.17 -14.29 8.44
N SER A 281 -0.60 -13.07 8.77
CA SER A 281 -1.98 -12.60 8.69
C SER A 281 -2.06 -11.11 8.35
N SER A 282 -3.27 -10.54 8.38
CA SER A 282 -3.51 -9.11 8.11
C SER A 282 -3.87 -8.35 9.38
N TYR A 283 -3.31 -7.16 9.56
CA TYR A 283 -3.40 -6.37 10.80
C TYR A 283 -3.69 -4.90 10.50
N VAL A 284 -4.30 -4.20 11.46
CA VAL A 284 -4.43 -2.73 11.49
C VAL A 284 -3.93 -2.23 12.84
N THR A 285 -2.98 -1.28 12.82
CA THR A 285 -2.45 -0.63 14.02
C THR A 285 -2.87 0.84 14.07
N ASP A 286 -3.40 1.27 15.23
CA ASP A 286 -3.65 2.68 15.53
C ASP A 286 -2.33 3.37 15.94
N ILE A 287 -1.92 4.35 15.14
CA ILE A 287 -0.66 5.08 15.24
C ILE A 287 -0.58 5.92 16.55
N ARG A 288 -1.74 6.24 17.15
CA ARG A 288 -1.83 7.05 18.36
C ARG A 288 -1.53 6.24 19.61
N SER A 289 -2.11 5.04 19.70
CA SER A 289 -2.05 4.14 20.86
C SER A 289 -1.06 3.00 20.74
N GLY A 290 -0.62 2.64 19.52
CA GLY A 290 0.15 1.42 19.26
C GLY A 290 -0.69 0.14 19.35
N ALA A 291 -2.01 0.27 19.54
CA ALA A 291 -2.92 -0.87 19.60
C ALA A 291 -3.10 -1.46 18.20
N THR A 292 -2.87 -2.76 18.08
CA THR A 292 -2.93 -3.55 16.86
C THR A 292 -4.06 -4.57 16.93
N MET A 293 -4.84 -4.60 15.87
CA MET A 293 -5.99 -5.47 15.69
C MET A 293 -5.70 -6.48 14.58
N HIS A 294 -6.03 -7.75 14.83
CA HIS A 294 -6.04 -8.79 13.81
C HIS A 294 -7.30 -8.63 12.95
N THR A 295 -7.15 -8.57 11.63
CA THR A 295 -8.24 -8.14 10.72
C THR A 295 -8.94 -9.28 9.97
N THR A 296 -8.36 -10.48 10.01
CA THR A 296 -8.89 -11.69 9.38
C THR A 296 -9.97 -12.31 10.28
N GLU A 297 -11.22 -12.12 9.88
CA GLU A 297 -12.32 -13.06 10.15
C GLU A 297 -12.49 -13.95 8.90
N ASP A 298 -13.13 -15.12 9.00
CA ASP A 298 -12.92 -16.28 8.11
C ASP A 298 -13.04 -16.04 6.57
N ASP A 299 -13.70 -14.97 6.12
CA ASP A 299 -13.97 -14.66 4.70
C ASP A 299 -13.34 -13.34 4.19
N TYR A 300 -12.67 -12.54 5.04
CA TYR A 300 -12.17 -11.21 4.65
C TYR A 300 -10.98 -10.72 5.49
N TRP A 301 -10.30 -9.68 5.01
CA TRP A 301 -9.43 -8.84 5.84
C TRP A 301 -9.75 -7.35 5.66
N LEU A 302 -9.13 -6.51 6.50
CA LEU A 302 -9.31 -5.06 6.50
C LEU A 302 -8.03 -4.36 6.07
N GLU A 303 -8.15 -3.38 5.19
CA GLU A 303 -7.06 -2.50 4.74
C GLU A 303 -7.46 -1.03 4.90
N VAL A 304 -6.49 -0.12 4.94
CA VAL A 304 -6.74 1.33 4.98
C VAL A 304 -6.29 2.01 3.70
N HIS A 305 -7.15 2.84 3.12
CA HIS A 305 -7.01 3.42 1.78
C HIS A 305 -7.55 4.84 1.73
N GLY A 306 -6.70 5.83 1.45
CA GLY A 306 -7.11 7.21 1.11
C GLY A 306 -8.06 7.93 2.09
N GLY A 307 -8.10 7.48 3.35
CA GLY A 307 -8.98 7.98 4.42
C GLY A 307 -10.17 7.07 4.77
N ALA A 308 -10.29 5.89 4.16
CA ALA A 308 -11.26 4.85 4.50
C ALA A 308 -10.61 3.58 5.09
N LEU A 309 -11.38 2.85 5.90
CA LEU A 309 -11.19 1.42 6.17
C LEU A 309 -12.00 0.64 5.15
N THR A 310 -11.40 -0.35 4.49
CA THR A 310 -12.04 -1.17 3.46
C THR A 310 -12.03 -2.63 3.85
N GLN A 311 -13.16 -3.31 3.65
CA GLN A 311 -13.28 -4.75 3.76
C GLN A 311 -13.02 -5.40 2.40
N ARG A 312 -12.04 -6.31 2.37
CA ARG A 312 -11.69 -7.13 1.20
C ARG A 312 -11.99 -8.60 1.51
N GLY A 313 -13.14 -9.08 1.04
CA GLY A 313 -13.52 -10.48 1.10
C GLY A 313 -13.70 -11.07 -0.30
N ARG A 314 -13.94 -12.39 -0.37
CA ARG A 314 -14.03 -13.09 -1.68
C ARG A 314 -15.11 -12.53 -2.59
N ASN A 315 -16.33 -12.37 -2.06
CA ASN A 315 -17.51 -11.86 -2.78
C ASN A 315 -18.14 -10.66 -2.04
N VAL A 316 -17.43 -10.06 -1.08
CA VAL A 316 -17.97 -9.07 -0.14
C VAL A 316 -17.00 -7.90 -0.06
N THR A 317 -17.51 -6.69 -0.21
CA THR A 317 -16.74 -5.48 0.06
C THR A 317 -17.56 -4.45 0.82
N ALA A 318 -16.88 -3.64 1.62
CA ALA A 318 -17.45 -2.55 2.38
C ALA A 318 -16.39 -1.45 2.53
N SER A 319 -16.83 -0.22 2.80
CA SER A 319 -15.94 0.90 3.10
C SER A 319 -16.55 1.80 4.17
N ALA A 320 -15.74 2.24 5.13
CA ALA A 320 -16.14 3.19 6.18
C ALA A 320 -15.08 4.31 6.28
N PRO A 321 -15.47 5.59 6.37
CA PRO A 321 -14.50 6.66 6.54
C PRO A 321 -13.81 6.56 7.90
N LEU A 322 -12.48 6.67 7.95
CA LEU A 322 -11.70 6.53 9.19
C LEU A 322 -12.06 7.60 10.24
N SER A 323 -12.69 8.71 9.82
CA SER A 323 -13.21 9.76 10.68
C SER A 323 -14.48 9.38 11.45
N SER A 324 -15.19 8.31 11.05
CA SER A 324 -16.35 7.78 11.80
C SER A 324 -15.99 6.65 12.77
N LEU A 325 -14.73 6.21 12.76
CA LEU A 325 -14.24 5.08 13.54
C LEU A 325 -13.62 5.53 14.86
N SER A 326 -13.96 4.85 15.96
CA SER A 326 -13.30 5.05 17.24
C SER A 326 -11.81 4.67 17.20
N ALA A 327 -11.01 5.31 18.05
CA ALA A 327 -9.61 4.94 18.23
C ALA A 327 -9.47 3.56 18.88
N LEU A 328 -8.49 2.76 18.46
CA LEU A 328 -8.18 1.50 19.13
C LEU A 328 -7.59 1.84 20.51
N ARG A 329 -8.25 1.34 21.57
CA ARG A 329 -7.85 1.64 22.95
C ARG A 329 -6.46 1.10 23.23
N ALA A 330 -5.65 1.93 23.90
CA ALA A 330 -4.34 1.51 24.38
C ALA A 330 -4.46 0.42 25.45
N CYS A 331 -3.43 -0.43 25.48
CA CYS A 331 -3.02 -1.25 26.61
C CYS A 331 -1.95 -0.45 27.38
#